data_AF-A0A942MHK2-F1
#
_entry.id   AF-A0A942MHK2-F1
#
_cell.length_a   1.000
_cell.length_b   1.000
_cell.length_c   1.000
_cell.angle_alpha   90.00
_cell.angle_beta   90.00
_cell.angle_gamma   90.00
#
_symmetry.space_group_name_H-M   'P 1'
#
loop_
_entity.id
_entity.type
_entity.pdbx_description
1 polymer ?
#
loop_
_entity_poly.entity_id
_entity_poly.type
_entity_poly.pdbx_seq_one_letter_code
_entity_poly.pdbx_strand_id
1 'polypeptide(L)'
;MRFEGPKGWFNISPDLCKGCGLCKEKCPTDVLDWSKELGVYGTPIMGPARLEQCIACGICEIVCPDAAILIEKKDKRRAANK
;
A
#
# COMPACT_ATOMS: atom_id res chain seq x y z
N MET A 1 -7.81 1.97 -5.83
CA MET A 1 -8.16 0.71 -5.14
C MET A 1 -7.87 0.85 -3.66
N ARG A 2 -8.71 0.26 -2.80
CA ARG A 2 -8.60 0.34 -1.34
C ARG A 2 -8.66 -1.05 -0.74
N PHE A 3 -7.74 -1.35 0.17
CA PHE A 3 -7.62 -2.64 0.84
C PHE A 3 -7.57 -2.45 2.35
N GLU A 4 -8.34 -3.25 3.07
CA GLU A 4 -8.41 -3.19 4.52
C GLU A 4 -7.44 -4.17 5.17
N GLY A 5 -6.53 -3.66 6.00
CA GLY A 5 -5.62 -4.46 6.82
C GLY A 5 -5.93 -4.34 8.32
N PRO A 6 -5.20 -5.10 9.16
CA PRO A 6 -5.42 -5.13 10.60
C PRO A 6 -5.00 -3.83 11.31
N LYS A 7 -4.00 -3.13 10.79
CA LYS A 7 -3.47 -1.88 11.38
C LYS A 7 -3.87 -0.62 10.62
N GLY A 8 -4.52 -0.74 9.47
CA GLY A 8 -4.82 0.39 8.61
C GLY A 8 -5.38 -0.02 7.25
N TRP A 9 -5.60 0.97 6.39
CA TRP A 9 -5.98 0.78 5.00
C TRP A 9 -4.77 1.07 4.09
N PHE A 10 -4.61 0.23 3.08
CA PHE A 10 -3.69 0.42 1.98
C PHE A 10 -4.48 0.91 0.78
N ASN A 11 -4.19 2.11 0.30
CA ASN A 11 -4.80 2.68 -0.90
C ASN A 11 -3.74 2.77 -2.00
N ILE A 12 -4.11 2.41 -3.23
CA ILE A 12 -3.27 2.57 -4.40
C ILE A 12 -4.06 3.11 -5.58
N SER A 13 -3.50 4.07 -6.31
CA SER A 13 -4.05 4.61 -7.55
C SER A 13 -3.40 3.90 -8.76
N PRO A 14 -4.14 3.07 -9.53
CA PRO A 14 -3.61 2.43 -10.73
C PRO A 14 -3.15 3.44 -11.80
N ASP A 15 -3.79 4.60 -11.87
CA ASP A 15 -3.46 5.67 -12.82
C ASP A 15 -2.13 6.37 -12.50
N LEU A 16 -1.61 6.20 -11.27
CA LEU A 16 -0.32 6.75 -10.85
C LEU A 16 0.74 5.65 -10.69
N CYS A 17 0.34 4.42 -10.41
CA CYS A 17 1.29 3.33 -10.19
C CYS A 17 1.93 2.89 -11.52
N LYS A 18 3.24 3.15 -11.65
CA LYS A 18 4.03 2.74 -12.82
C LYS A 18 4.49 1.27 -12.80
N GLY A 19 4.28 0.57 -11.67
CA GLY A 19 4.79 -0.78 -11.48
C GLY A 19 6.32 -0.85 -11.34
N CYS A 20 6.95 0.07 -10.59
CA CYS A 20 8.41 0.09 -10.44
C CYS A 20 8.97 -0.88 -9.37
N GLY A 21 8.12 -1.41 -8.48
CA GLY A 21 8.53 -2.38 -7.46
C GLY A 21 9.26 -1.83 -6.23
N LEU A 22 9.61 -0.54 -6.16
CA LEU A 22 10.35 0.04 -5.02
C LEU A 22 9.65 -0.17 -3.67
N CYS A 23 8.31 -0.06 -3.65
CA CYS A 23 7.54 -0.26 -2.42
C CYS A 23 7.58 -1.71 -1.92
N LYS A 24 7.71 -2.69 -2.82
CA LYS A 24 7.93 -4.10 -2.47
C LYS A 24 9.29 -4.28 -1.82
N GLU A 25 10.34 -3.79 -2.48
CA GLU A 25 11.72 -3.91 -2.00
C GLU A 25 11.91 -3.28 -0.61
N LYS A 26 11.27 -2.13 -0.35
CA LYS A 26 11.42 -1.42 0.92
C LYS A 26 10.40 -1.83 1.98
N CYS A 27 9.48 -2.75 1.69
CA CYS A 27 8.50 -3.19 2.67
C CYS A 27 9.20 -4.03 3.76
N PRO A 28 9.24 -3.59 5.03
CA PRO A 28 9.96 -4.32 6.08
C PRO A 28 9.30 -5.65 6.46
N THR A 29 8.03 -5.83 6.10
CA THR A 29 7.24 -7.02 6.35
C THR A 29 6.90 -7.79 5.08
N ASP A 30 7.48 -7.40 3.93
CA ASP A 30 7.29 -8.02 2.61
C ASP A 30 5.82 -8.38 2.32
N VAL A 31 4.92 -7.39 2.34
CA VAL A 31 3.46 -7.64 2.15
C VAL A 31 2.93 -7.30 0.76
N LEU A 32 3.79 -6.76 -0.12
CA LEU A 32 3.41 -6.29 -1.45
C LEU A 32 3.93 -7.24 -2.53
N ASP A 33 3.14 -7.45 -3.57
CA ASP A 33 3.54 -8.21 -4.75
C ASP A 33 2.89 -7.65 -6.02
N TRP A 34 3.29 -8.17 -7.17
CA TRP A 34 2.66 -7.84 -8.45
C TRP A 34 1.21 -8.30 -8.45
N SER A 35 0.29 -7.38 -8.74
CA SER A 35 -1.11 -7.70 -8.92
C SER A 35 -1.41 -8.14 -10.37
N LYS A 36 -2.62 -8.63 -10.62
CA LYS A 36 -3.10 -8.89 -11.98
C LYS A 36 -3.67 -7.63 -12.67
N GLU A 37 -3.87 -6.56 -11.91
CA GLU A 37 -4.38 -5.28 -12.43
C GLU A 37 -3.27 -4.51 -13.14
N LEU A 38 -3.64 -3.84 -14.22
CA LEU A 38 -2.73 -3.05 -15.04
C LEU A 38 -2.84 -1.56 -14.69
N GLY A 39 -1.71 -0.87 -14.68
CA GLY A 39 -1.61 0.56 -14.39
C GLY A 39 -1.54 1.41 -15.65
N VAL A 40 -1.16 2.68 -15.48
CA VAL A 40 -1.09 3.70 -16.54
C VAL A 40 -0.27 3.30 -17.78
N TYR A 41 0.74 2.44 -17.62
CA TYR A 41 1.58 1.96 -18.73
C TYR A 41 1.21 0.57 -19.25
N GLY A 42 0.06 0.01 -18.82
CA GLY A 42 -0.32 -1.36 -19.14
C GLY A 42 0.56 -2.41 -18.43
N THR A 43 1.34 -2.01 -17.44
CA THR A 43 2.18 -2.90 -16.63
C THR A 43 1.45 -3.32 -15.35
N PRO A 44 1.73 -4.52 -14.80
CA PRO A 44 1.19 -4.93 -13.51
C PRO A 44 1.48 -3.90 -12.42
N ILE A 45 0.44 -3.44 -11.73
CA ILE A 45 0.63 -2.57 -10.56
C ILE A 45 1.05 -3.39 -9.35
N MET A 46 1.58 -2.68 -8.36
CA MET A 46 1.80 -3.25 -7.03
C MET A 46 0.48 -3.42 -6.30
N GLY A 47 0.33 -4.52 -5.58
CA GLY A 47 -0.82 -4.80 -4.74
C GLY A 47 -0.43 -5.52 -3.46
N PRO A 48 -1.29 -5.52 -2.43
CA PRO A 48 -1.03 -6.28 -1.23
C PRO A 48 -1.29 -7.78 -1.45
N ALA A 49 -0.29 -8.61 -1.15
CA ALA A 49 -0.40 -10.07 -1.20
C ALA A 49 -0.60 -10.69 0.19
N ARG A 50 -0.15 -10.01 1.24
CA ARG A 50 -0.13 -10.49 2.63
C ARG A 50 -0.48 -9.37 3.61
N LEU A 51 -1.60 -8.68 3.36
CA LEU A 51 -1.94 -7.45 4.09
C LEU A 51 -2.18 -7.68 5.60
N GLU A 52 -2.44 -8.92 6.01
CA GLU A 52 -2.55 -9.33 7.42
C GLU A 52 -1.26 -9.10 8.23
N GLN A 53 -0.10 -9.02 7.56
CA GLN A 53 1.19 -8.73 8.20
C GLN A 53 1.56 -7.25 8.15
N CYS A 54 0.72 -6.41 7.50
CA CYS A 54 0.99 -4.99 7.36
C CYS A 54 0.93 -4.28 8.71
N ILE A 55 2.05 -3.65 9.09
CA ILE A 55 2.17 -2.84 10.30
C ILE A 55 1.79 -1.37 10.08
N ALA A 56 1.27 -1.02 8.90
CA ALA A 56 0.90 0.33 8.49
C ALA A 56 2.03 1.35 8.71
N CYS A 57 3.29 1.00 8.41
CA CYS A 57 4.44 1.87 8.69
C CYS A 57 4.53 3.11 7.78
N GLY A 58 3.96 3.06 6.56
CA GLY A 58 3.99 4.18 5.60
C GLY A 58 5.23 4.22 4.69
N ILE A 59 6.17 3.30 4.81
CA ILE A 59 7.41 3.30 3.99
C ILE A 59 7.10 3.18 2.50
N CYS A 60 6.13 2.33 2.12
CA CYS A 60 5.72 2.15 0.73
C CYS A 60 5.13 3.43 0.10
N GLU A 61 4.49 4.28 0.90
CA GLU A 61 4.01 5.60 0.50
C GLU A 61 5.18 6.58 0.32
N ILE A 62 6.09 6.64 1.30
CA ILE A 62 7.26 7.53 1.27
C ILE A 62 8.19 7.24 0.09
N VAL A 63 8.43 5.96 -0.21
CA VAL A 63 9.35 5.56 -1.28
C VAL A 63 8.70 5.63 -2.67
N CYS A 64 7.38 5.78 -2.77
CA CYS A 64 6.71 5.82 -4.06
C CYS A 64 7.03 7.15 -4.77
N PRO A 65 7.77 7.15 -5.89
CA PRO A 65 8.14 8.39 -6.57
C PRO A 65 6.95 9.12 -7.20
N ASP A 66 5.84 8.40 -7.41
CA ASP A 66 4.63 8.90 -8.08
C ASP A 66 3.48 9.19 -7.10
N ALA A 67 3.73 9.09 -5.79
CA ALA A 67 2.71 9.23 -4.74
C ALA A 67 1.45 8.36 -4.98
N ALA A 68 1.63 7.18 -5.60
CA ALA A 68 0.53 6.31 -5.98
C ALA A 68 -0.08 5.55 -4.79
N ILE A 69 0.58 5.53 -3.63
CA ILE A 69 0.18 4.75 -2.44
C ILE A 69 -0.13 5.70 -1.28
N LEU A 70 -1.20 5.42 -0.53
CA LEU A 70 -1.56 6.11 0.70
C LEU A 70 -1.90 5.10 1.81
N ILE A 71 -1.29 5.26 2.98
CA ILE A 71 -1.52 4.42 4.17
C ILE A 71 -2.33 5.19 5.22
N GLU A 72 -3.55 4.73 5.49
CA GLU A 72 -4.39 5.28 6.56
C GLU A 72 -4.31 4.37 7.79
N LYS A 73 -3.74 4.85 8.91
CA LYS A 73 -3.64 4.05 10.15
C LYS A 73 -4.99 3.96 10.86
N LYS A 74 -5.34 2.76 11.35
CA LYS A 74 -6.44 2.56 12.31
C LYS A 74 -5.97 3.05 13.68
N ASP A 75 -6.27 4.30 14.00
CA ASP A 75 -5.95 4.87 15.31
C ASP A 75 -6.71 4.18 16.44
N LYS A 76 -6.00 3.53 17.36
CA LYS A 76 -6.60 3.04 18.62
C LYS A 76 -6.87 4.17 19.63
N ARG A 77 -6.22 5.33 19.48
CA ARG A 77 -6.32 6.43 20.47
C ARG A 77 -7.61 7.26 20.35
N ARG A 78 -8.26 7.31 19.18
CA ARG A 78 -9.54 8.05 19.01
C ARG A 78 -10.78 7.28 19.46
N ALA A 79 -10.70 5.96 19.60
CA ALA A 79 -11.82 5.13 20.06
C ALA A 79 -12.03 5.13 21.59
N ALA A 80 -11.07 5.63 22.36
CA ALA A 80 -11.12 5.62 23.83
C ALA A 80 -11.63 6.94 24.46
N ASN A 81 -11.97 7.95 23.64
CA ASN A 81 -12.39 9.28 24.09
C ASN A 81 -13.76 9.70 23.52
N LYS A 82 -14.65 8.74 23.25
CA LYS A 82 -16.02 9.02 22.86
C LYS A 82 -17.01 8.27 23.74
#